data_AF-A0A3E0KNX8-F1
#
_entry.id   AF-A0A3E0KNX8-F1
#
_cell.length_a   1.000
_cell.length_b   1.000
_cell.length_c   1.000
_cell.angle_alpha   90.00
_cell.angle_beta   90.00
_cell.angle_gamma   90.00
#
_symmetry.space_group_name_H-M   'P 1'
#
loop_
_entity.id
_entity.type
_entity.pdbx_description
1 polymer ?
#
loop_
_entity_poly.entity_id
_entity_poly.type
_entity_poly.pdbx_seq_one_letter_code
_entity_poly.pdbx_strand_id
1 'polypeptide(L)'
;MGIVPDDPERLRAAVEKALANDMVIISGGSSVGRDDMVADILSQLGLPGVLVHGVRMAPGKPTILALIGDRVVCGLPGNPVS
;
A
#
# COMPACT_ATOMS: atom_id res chain seq x y z
N MET A 1 0.76 -5.16 12.21
CA MET A 1 0.77 -3.74 12.64
C MET A 1 -0.68 -3.34 12.81
N GLY A 2 -1.07 -2.68 13.90
CA GLY A 2 -2.46 -2.27 14.11
C GLY A 2 -2.86 -1.08 13.22
N ILE A 3 -3.70 -0.18 13.73
CA ILE A 3 -4.07 1.06 13.04
C ILE A 3 -2.87 2.01 13.04
N VAL A 4 -2.45 2.45 11.85
CA VAL A 4 -1.43 3.49 11.68
C VAL A 4 -2.13 4.81 11.35
N PRO A 5 -1.77 5.93 11.99
CA PRO A 5 -2.34 7.23 11.65
C PRO A 5 -2.07 7.63 10.20
N ASP A 6 -2.97 8.43 9.62
CA ASP A 6 -2.86 9.01 8.28
C ASP A 6 -1.77 10.11 8.25
N ASP A 7 -0.51 9.68 8.41
CA ASP A 7 0.68 10.52 8.41
C ASP A 7 1.78 9.84 7.55
N PRO A 8 2.34 10.53 6.55
CA PRO A 8 3.29 9.93 5.62
C PRO A 8 4.52 9.31 6.28
N GLU A 9 5.09 9.97 7.30
CA GLU A 9 6.30 9.49 7.97
C GLU A 9 6.01 8.24 8.81
N ARG A 10 4.88 8.24 9.53
CA ARG A 10 4.44 7.08 10.32
C ARG A 10 4.10 5.90 9.45
N LEU A 11 3.43 6.14 8.31
CA LEU A 11 3.10 5.09 7.36
C LEU A 11 4.37 4.51 6.72
N ARG A 12 5.30 5.36 6.29
CA ARG A 12 6.62 4.95 5.77
C ARG A 12 7.36 4.07 6.76
N ALA A 13 7.49 4.51 8.02
CA ALA A 13 8.17 3.75 9.07
C ALA A 13 7.45 2.43 9.38
N ALA A 14 6.12 2.40 9.36
CA ALA A 14 5.36 1.18 9.57
C ALA A 14 5.57 0.17 8.44
N VAL A 15 5.59 0.63 7.18
CA VAL A 15 5.87 -0.22 6.02
C VAL A 15 7.30 -0.74 6.06
N GLU A 16 8.30 0.12 6.31
CA GLU A 16 9.71 -0.30 6.44
C GLU A 16 9.89 -1.40 7.48
N LYS A 17 9.24 -1.27 8.64
CA LYS A 17 9.28 -2.29 9.67
C LYS A 17 8.54 -3.57 9.24
N ALA A 18 7.46 -3.45 8.47
CA ALA A 18 6.69 -4.59 7.96
C ALA A 18 7.42 -5.37 6.86
N LEU A 19 8.33 -4.72 6.12
CA LEU A 19 9.20 -5.37 5.12
C LEU A 19 10.16 -6.41 5.73
N ALA A 20 10.21 -6.57 7.05
CA ALA A 20 10.86 -7.73 7.65
C ALA A 20 10.14 -9.07 7.35
N ASN A 21 8.92 -9.03 6.80
CA ASN A 21 8.13 -10.20 6.41
C ASN A 21 8.07 -10.34 4.88
N ASP A 22 7.74 -11.53 4.38
CA ASP A 22 7.68 -11.83 2.94
C ASP A 22 6.57 -11.06 2.20
N MET A 23 5.49 -10.72 2.91
CA MET A 23 4.34 -10.02 2.37
C MET A 23 3.77 -8.99 3.36
N VAL A 24 3.39 -7.83 2.84
CA VAL A 24 2.74 -6.76 3.59
C VAL A 24 1.39 -6.44 2.97
N ILE A 25 0.35 -6.39 3.80
CA ILE A 25 -1.00 -5.98 3.39
C ILE A 25 -1.34 -4.69 4.12
N ILE A 26 -1.68 -3.66 3.35
CA ILE A 26 -2.19 -2.38 3.84
C ILE A 26 -3.71 -2.42 3.61
N SER A 27 -4.46 -2.57 4.69
CA SER A 27 -5.92 -2.56 4.66
C SER A 27 -6.41 -1.20 5.14
N GLY A 28 -7.13 -0.48 4.27
CA GLY A 28 -7.66 0.85 4.59
C GLY A 28 -6.85 1.98 3.97
N GLY A 29 -7.25 2.40 2.75
CA GLY A 29 -6.74 3.58 2.05
C GLY A 29 -7.78 4.29 1.18
N SER A 30 -9.06 3.88 1.30
CA SER A 30 -10.19 4.02 0.34
C SER A 30 -10.55 5.39 -0.26
N SER A 31 -9.82 6.46 0.02
CA SER A 31 -10.16 7.80 -0.49
C SER A 31 -9.29 8.17 -1.67
N VAL A 32 -9.90 8.81 -2.65
CA VAL A 32 -9.19 9.56 -3.70
C VAL A 32 -8.17 10.47 -2.99
N GLY A 33 -6.88 10.31 -3.30
CA GLY A 33 -5.74 10.99 -2.65
C GLY A 33 -4.95 10.17 -1.63
N ARG A 34 -5.54 9.16 -0.96
CA ARG A 34 -4.81 8.31 0.01
C ARG A 34 -4.10 7.14 -0.64
N ASP A 35 -4.73 6.55 -1.65
CA ASP A 35 -4.10 5.54 -2.50
C ASP A 35 -2.83 6.13 -3.17
N ASP A 36 -2.90 7.40 -3.59
CA ASP A 36 -1.75 8.13 -4.14
C ASP A 36 -0.60 8.25 -3.12
N MET A 37 -0.89 8.61 -1.86
CA MET A 37 0.12 8.70 -0.80
C MET A 37 0.81 7.35 -0.53
N VAL A 38 0.03 6.27 -0.45
CA VAL A 38 0.58 4.91 -0.25
C VAL A 38 1.45 4.54 -1.44
N ALA A 39 0.97 4.76 -2.67
CA ALA A 39 1.73 4.48 -3.89
C ALA A 39 3.05 5.28 -3.95
N ASP A 40 3.02 6.55 -3.57
CA ASP A 40 4.21 7.42 -3.53
C ASP A 40 5.24 6.90 -2.52
N ILE A 41 4.80 6.54 -1.31
CA ILE A 41 5.67 5.96 -0.29
C ILE A 41 6.29 4.65 -0.79
N LEU A 42 5.47 3.73 -1.32
CA LEU A 42 5.95 2.44 -1.82
C LEU A 42 6.95 2.59 -2.98
N SER A 43 6.76 3.60 -3.84
CA SER A 43 7.67 3.90 -4.94
C SER A 43 9.03 4.44 -4.46
N GLN A 44 9.09 5.05 -3.27
CA GLN A 44 10.32 5.59 -2.69
C GLN A 44 11.08 4.58 -1.81
N LEU A 45 10.40 3.55 -1.31
CA LEU A 45 10.98 2.59 -0.37
C LEU A 45 11.93 1.57 -1.00
N GLY A 46 11.85 1.37 -2.32
CA GLY A 46 12.81 0.56 -3.05
C GLY A 46 12.32 0.20 -4.45
N LEU A 47 13.21 -0.43 -5.23
CA LEU A 47 12.91 -0.88 -6.58
C LEU A 47 12.37 -2.32 -6.59
N PRO A 48 11.49 -2.69 -7.54
CA PRO A 48 10.93 -1.84 -8.60
C PRO A 48 9.86 -0.84 -8.16
N GLY A 49 9.38 -0.91 -6.91
CA GLY A 49 8.36 -0.01 -6.39
C GLY A 49 6.96 -0.43 -6.80
N VAL A 50 6.08 0.53 -7.07
CA VAL A 50 4.69 0.26 -7.48
C VAL A 50 4.64 -0.35 -8.89
N LEU A 51 4.02 -1.52 -8.99
CA LEU A 51 3.80 -2.25 -10.23
C LEU A 51 2.43 -1.96 -10.83
N VAL A 52 1.43 -1.83 -9.96
CA VAL A 52 0.04 -1.56 -10.33
C VAL A 52 -0.51 -0.55 -9.35
N HIS A 53 -1.07 0.53 -9.88
CA HIS A 53 -1.85 1.49 -9.11
C HIS A 53 -3.24 1.58 -9.74
N GLY A 54 -4.18 0.86 -9.13
CA GLY A 54 -5.52 0.70 -9.63
C GLY A 54 -5.65 -0.43 -10.64
N VAL A 55 -6.66 -1.26 -10.41
CA VAL A 55 -7.04 -2.38 -11.28
C VAL A 55 -8.42 -2.06 -11.86
N ARG A 56 -8.63 -2.32 -13.15
CA ARG A 56 -9.93 -2.11 -13.79
C ARG A 56 -10.91 -3.23 -13.41
N MET A 57 -11.33 -3.24 -12.15
CA MET A 57 -12.23 -4.20 -11.55
C MET A 57 -13.30 -3.51 -10.68
N ALA A 58 -14.39 -4.22 -10.40
CA ALA A 58 -15.44 -3.78 -9.50
C ALA A 58 -15.95 -4.96 -8.63
N PRO A 59 -15.88 -4.87 -7.30
CA PRO A 59 -15.25 -3.77 -6.55
C PRO A 59 -13.71 -3.96 -6.47
N GLY A 60 -12.98 -3.11 -5.73
CA GLY A 60 -11.52 -3.25 -5.62
C GLY A 60 -10.68 -2.38 -6.57
N LYS A 61 -11.31 -1.45 -7.30
CA LYS A 61 -10.63 -0.57 -8.26
C LYS A 61 -9.33 0.08 -7.76
N PRO A 62 -9.23 0.64 -6.54
CA PRO A 62 -8.00 1.30 -6.08
C PRO A 62 -6.92 0.35 -5.53
N THR A 63 -6.90 -0.93 -5.92
CA THR A 63 -5.88 -1.87 -5.43
C THR A 63 -4.48 -1.48 -5.93
N ILE A 64 -3.51 -1.49 -5.01
CA ILE A 64 -2.09 -1.23 -5.30
C ILE A 64 -1.30 -2.54 -5.15
N LEU A 65 -0.42 -2.82 -6.10
CA LEU A 65 0.58 -3.88 -5.99
C LEU A 65 1.97 -3.26 -6.16
N ALA A 66 2.86 -3.55 -5.24
CA ALA A 66 4.25 -3.12 -5.27
C ALA A 66 5.19 -4.26 -4.91
N LEU A 67 6.42 -4.17 -5.41
CA LEU A 67 7.51 -5.05 -5.05
C LEU A 67 8.67 -4.18 -4.56
N ILE A 68 9.11 -4.43 -3.32
CA ILE A 68 10.22 -3.69 -2.70
C ILE A 68 11.32 -4.71 -2.43
N GLY A 69 12.32 -4.74 -3.32
CA GLY A 69 13.29 -5.83 -3.38
C GLY A 69 12.61 -7.14 -3.75
N ASP A 70 12.52 -8.05 -2.79
CA ASP A 70 11.89 -9.37 -2.88
C ASP A 70 10.55 -9.46 -2.14
N ARG A 71 10.11 -8.39 -1.45
CA ARG A 71 8.87 -8.39 -0.65
C ARG A 71 7.69 -7.85 -1.42
N VAL A 72 6.58 -8.58 -1.35
CA VAL A 72 5.31 -8.19 -1.98
C VAL A 72 4.54 -7.25 -1.05
N VAL A 73 4.08 -6.11 -1.56
CA VAL A 73 3.21 -5.19 -0.82
C VAL A 73 1.91 -5.00 -1.58
N CYS A 74 0.78 -5.19 -0.90
CA CYS A 74 -0.56 -5.04 -1.45
C CYS A 74 -1.35 -3.98 -0.66
N GLY A 75 -1.80 -2.93 -1.36
CA GLY A 75 -2.73 -1.94 -0.83
C GLY A 75 -4.15 -2.30 -1.22
N LEU A 76 -5.00 -2.57 -0.22
CA LEU A 76 -6.39 -2.93 -0.41
C LEU A 76 -7.32 -1.73 -0.11
N PRO A 77 -8.45 -1.61 -0.83
CA PRO A 77 -9.45 -0.60 -0.53
C PRO A 77 -9.94 -0.72 0.92
N GLY A 78 -10.22 0.42 1.54
CA GLY A 78 -10.81 0.45 2.89
C GLY A 78 -12.30 0.15 2.94
N ASN A 79 -12.98 0.06 1.79
CA ASN A 79 -14.36 -0.40 1.75
C ASN A 79 -14.38 -1.93 1.96
N PRO A 80 -15.04 -2.46 3.01
CA PRO A 80 -15.01 -3.90 3.33
C PRO A 80 -15.66 -4.79 2.28
N VAL A 81 -16.57 -4.22 1.47
CA VAL A 81 -17.26 -4.93 0.39
C VAL A 81 -16.43 -4.88 -0.90
N SER A 82 -15.37 -4.07 -0.93
CA SER A 82 -14.55 -3.92 -2.13
C SER A 82 -13.57 -5.05 -2.39
#